data_AF-A0A920HKG0-F1
#
_entry.id   AF-A0A920HKG0-F1
#
_cell.length_a   1.000
_cell.length_b   1.000
_cell.length_c   1.000
_cell.angle_alpha   90.00
_cell.angle_beta   90.00
_cell.angle_gamma   90.00
#
_symmetry.space_group_name_H-M   'P 1'
#
loop_
_entity.id
_entity.type
_entity.pdbx_description
1 polymer ?
#
loop_
_entity_poly.entity_id
_entity_poly.type
_entity_poly.pdbx_seq_one_letter_code
_entity_poly.pdbx_strand_id
1 'polypeptide(L)'
;MDGTTLHLKRQKKLIEENNINCVITTGPPHSSHLIGKKIYNKFKLKWIVDLRDPWAELFYLKNKFQFNYVKKLNLKFELDVLNSADAILTTVGNRYKTILRDKLSNTNKIYKIYNGYDKIAYDKVEEIKPDSYNIVFTGILSKNHNYQLFLEVLSLLKDKYKDLNMIFTFAGKIDKKIKNLFSEKIQLIDNGYVTHEKQ
;
A
#
# COMPACT_ATOMS: atom_id res chain seq x y z
N MET A 1 18.80 36.18 3.44
CA MET A 1 17.97 35.44 2.45
C MET A 1 17.12 34.46 3.23
N ASP A 2 15.81 34.44 3.03
CA ASP A 2 14.94 33.46 3.70
C ASP A 2 15.13 32.05 3.10
N GLY A 3 14.80 31.00 3.87
CA GLY A 3 14.96 29.62 3.42
C GLY A 3 14.16 29.31 2.16
N THR A 4 12.99 29.92 2.00
CA THR A 4 12.10 29.77 0.83
C THR A 4 12.79 30.16 -0.47
N THR A 5 13.49 31.29 -0.49
CA THR A 5 14.23 31.76 -1.66
C THR A 5 15.40 30.83 -2.02
N LEU A 6 16.06 30.23 -1.02
CA LEU A 6 17.16 29.29 -1.25
C LEU A 6 16.66 27.98 -1.88
N HIS A 7 15.54 27.43 -1.41
CA HIS A 7 14.96 26.21 -1.95
C HIS A 7 14.50 26.38 -3.40
N LEU A 8 13.87 27.51 -3.73
CA LEU A 8 13.45 27.80 -5.10
C LEU A 8 14.63 27.93 -6.06
N LYS A 9 15.72 28.58 -5.64
CA LYS A 9 16.95 28.68 -6.44
C LYS A 9 17.55 27.31 -6.73
N ARG A 10 17.61 26.44 -5.71
CA ARG A 10 18.11 25.06 -5.87
C ARG A 10 17.23 24.21 -6.78
N GLN A 11 15.91 24.31 -6.63
CA GLN A 11 14.96 23.60 -7.50
C GLN A 11 15.10 24.05 -8.96
N LYS A 12 15.13 25.36 -9.20
CA LYS A 12 15.32 25.91 -10.55
C LYS A 12 16.62 25.41 -11.18
N LYS A 13 17.73 25.49 -10.44
CA LYS A 13 19.04 25.01 -10.90
C LYS A 13 18.99 23.53 -11.29
N LEU A 14 18.43 22.67 -10.45
CA LEU A 14 18.31 21.24 -10.74
C LEU A 14 17.45 20.95 -11.97
N ILE A 15 16.34 21.67 -12.13
CA ILE A 15 15.43 21.51 -13.27
C ILE A 15 16.14 21.89 -14.57
N GLU A 16 16.84 23.02 -14.59
CA GLU A 16 17.55 23.52 -15.76
C GLU A 16 18.76 22.65 -16.12
N GLU A 17 19.59 22.27 -15.14
CA GLU A 17 20.80 21.47 -15.37
C GLU A 17 20.50 20.05 -15.87
N ASN A 18 19.38 19.46 -15.44
CA ASN A 18 19.01 18.09 -15.79
C ASN A 18 17.91 18.02 -16.85
N ASN A 19 17.49 19.16 -17.43
CA ASN A 19 16.39 19.24 -18.40
C ASN A 19 15.11 18.53 -17.93
N ILE A 20 14.76 18.72 -16.65
CA ILE A 20 13.61 18.05 -16.05
C ILE A 20 12.34 18.66 -16.65
N ASN A 21 11.53 17.83 -17.31
CA ASN A 21 10.25 18.22 -17.91
C ASN A 21 9.03 17.63 -17.18
N CYS A 22 9.25 16.72 -16.23
CA CYS A 22 8.22 16.00 -15.50
C CYS A 22 8.60 15.84 -14.04
N VAL A 23 7.62 16.02 -13.15
CA VAL A 23 7.75 15.69 -11.72
C VAL A 23 6.81 14.55 -11.39
N ILE A 24 7.28 13.61 -10.57
CA ILE A 24 6.47 12.51 -10.04
C ILE A 24 6.42 12.68 -8.52
N THR A 25 5.22 12.61 -7.94
CA THR A 25 5.07 12.56 -6.48
C THR A 25 4.41 11.27 -6.07
N THR A 26 5.04 10.54 -5.16
CA THR A 26 4.53 9.29 -4.59
C THR A 26 3.98 9.52 -3.19
N GLY A 27 2.83 8.94 -2.90
CA GLY A 27 2.24 8.88 -1.56
C GLY A 27 2.19 7.44 -1.02
N PRO A 28 2.01 7.27 0.30
CA PRO A 28 2.10 8.29 1.36
C PRO A 28 3.56 8.72 1.68
N PRO A 29 3.78 9.88 2.34
CA PRO A 29 2.78 10.84 2.81
C PRO A 29 2.20 11.71 1.69
N HIS A 30 0.89 11.95 1.70
CA HIS A 30 0.20 12.71 0.63
C HIS A 30 0.55 14.20 0.59
N SER A 31 1.17 14.75 1.65
CA SER A 31 1.71 16.11 1.64
C SER A 31 2.76 16.32 0.54
N SER A 32 3.44 15.26 0.10
CA SER A 32 4.35 15.28 -1.06
C SER A 32 3.66 15.78 -2.32
N HIS A 33 2.37 15.45 -2.53
CA HIS A 33 1.62 15.92 -3.69
C HIS A 33 1.38 17.44 -3.64
N LEU A 34 1.22 18.03 -2.46
CA LEU A 34 1.08 19.48 -2.31
C LEU A 34 2.36 20.22 -2.69
N ILE A 35 3.53 19.63 -2.39
CA ILE A 35 4.83 20.14 -2.83
C ILE A 35 4.96 19.99 -4.35
N GLY A 36 4.61 18.81 -4.90
CA GLY A 36 4.58 18.56 -6.33
C GLY A 36 3.74 19.58 -7.09
N LYS A 37 2.54 19.89 -6.58
CA LYS A 37 1.68 20.92 -7.16
C LYS A 37 2.33 22.30 -7.22
N LYS A 38 3.04 22.70 -6.15
CA LYS A 38 3.76 23.98 -6.12
C LYS A 38 4.84 24.03 -7.20
N ILE A 39 5.60 22.95 -7.37
CA ILE A 39 6.66 22.83 -8.40
C ILE A 39 6.03 22.86 -9.79
N TYR A 40 5.00 22.04 -10.03
CA TYR A 40 4.20 22.01 -11.25
C TYR A 40 3.72 23.42 -11.65
N ASN A 41 3.08 24.14 -10.74
CA ASN A 41 2.54 25.48 -11.02
C ASN A 41 3.64 26.51 -11.30
N LYS A 42 4.76 26.42 -10.59
CA LYS A 42 5.88 27.38 -10.67
C LYS A 42 6.69 27.21 -11.95
N PHE A 43 6.98 25.97 -12.33
CA PHE A 43 7.90 25.64 -13.42
C PHE A 43 7.18 25.12 -14.67
N LYS A 44 5.86 24.93 -14.62
CA LYS A 44 5.03 24.46 -15.74
C LYS A 44 5.48 23.10 -16.31
N LEU A 45 6.00 22.23 -15.44
CA LEU A 45 6.37 20.85 -15.77
C LEU A 45 5.12 19.99 -15.98
N LYS A 46 5.29 18.80 -16.57
CA LYS A 46 4.30 17.72 -16.43
C LYS A 46 4.29 17.18 -15.01
N TRP A 47 3.12 16.78 -14.52
CA TRP A 47 2.99 16.26 -13.17
C TRP A 47 2.19 14.96 -13.10
N ILE A 48 2.89 13.92 -12.66
CA ILE A 48 2.34 12.60 -12.37
C ILE A 48 2.18 12.43 -10.85
N VAL A 49 0.99 12.04 -10.44
CA VAL A 49 0.65 11.74 -9.05
C VAL A 49 0.54 10.23 -8.89
N ASP A 50 1.44 9.61 -8.15
CA ASP A 50 1.33 8.23 -7.74
C ASP A 50 0.66 8.14 -6.36
N LEU A 51 -0.62 7.77 -6.36
CA LEU A 51 -1.39 7.59 -5.13
C LEU A 51 -1.18 6.22 -4.50
N ARG A 52 -0.90 5.20 -5.33
CA ARG A 52 -0.96 3.76 -5.01
C ARG A 52 -2.31 3.32 -4.43
N ASP A 53 -2.65 3.80 -3.24
CA ASP A 53 -3.91 3.68 -2.52
C ASP A 53 -4.68 5.03 -2.51
N PRO A 54 -6.02 5.05 -2.34
CA PRO A 54 -6.79 6.30 -2.26
C PRO A 54 -6.34 7.18 -1.08
N TRP A 55 -6.43 8.50 -1.18
CA TRP A 55 -6.01 9.42 -0.10
C TRP A 55 -7.00 9.41 1.06
N ALA A 56 -8.27 9.73 0.81
CA ALA A 56 -9.25 9.92 1.88
C ALA A 56 -9.88 8.60 2.38
N GLU A 57 -9.90 7.55 1.56
CA GLU A 57 -10.58 6.29 1.83
C GLU A 57 -9.68 5.22 2.47
N LEU A 58 -8.47 5.58 2.90
CA LEU A 58 -7.56 4.65 3.58
C LEU A 58 -8.27 4.01 4.78
N PHE A 59 -8.26 2.67 4.82
CA PHE A 59 -9.03 1.90 5.78
C PHE A 59 -8.69 2.28 7.24
N TYR A 60 -7.44 2.62 7.53
CA TYR A 60 -7.00 2.98 8.87
C TYR A 60 -7.47 4.37 9.33
N LEU A 61 -7.90 5.25 8.40
CA LEU A 61 -8.50 6.54 8.74
C LEU A 61 -9.91 6.37 9.31
N LYS A 62 -10.61 5.26 9.01
CA LYS A 62 -11.95 4.97 9.54
C LYS A 62 -11.97 4.79 11.06
N ASN A 63 -10.87 4.27 11.61
CA ASN A 63 -10.76 3.95 13.04
C ASN A 63 -10.14 5.08 13.87
N LYS A 64 -9.83 6.22 13.26
CA LYS A 64 -9.28 7.40 13.95
C LYS A 64 -10.33 8.50 14.03
N PHE A 65 -10.48 9.09 15.21
CA PHE A 65 -11.30 10.29 15.36
C PHE A 65 -10.74 11.42 14.49
N GLN A 66 -11.61 12.02 13.69
CA GLN A 66 -11.28 13.17 12.85
C GLN A 66 -12.44 14.15 12.91
N PHE A 67 -12.14 15.40 13.26
CA PHE A 67 -13.11 16.48 13.17
C PHE A 67 -13.60 16.65 11.73
N ASN A 68 -14.87 17.02 11.57
CA ASN A 68 -15.47 17.21 10.26
C ASN A 68 -14.73 18.24 9.39
N TYR A 69 -14.15 19.28 9.99
CA TYR A 69 -13.35 20.26 9.26
C TYR A 69 -12.07 19.65 8.67
N VAL A 70 -11.41 18.73 9.40
CA VAL A 70 -10.20 18.02 8.93
C VAL A 70 -10.53 17.13 7.74
N LYS A 71 -11.67 16.44 7.80
CA LYS A 71 -12.15 15.61 6.67
C LYS A 71 -12.40 16.47 5.43
N LYS A 72 -13.11 17.59 5.59
CA LYS A 72 -13.36 18.55 4.49
C LYS A 72 -12.07 19.12 3.91
N LEU A 73 -11.10 19.45 4.76
CA LEU A 73 -9.80 19.97 4.32
C LEU A 73 -9.00 18.93 3.54
N ASN A 74 -8.94 17.68 4.02
CA ASN A 74 -8.28 16.59 3.30
C ASN A 74 -8.93 16.33 1.95
N LEU A 75 -10.26 16.26 1.89
CA LEU A 75 -10.99 16.11 0.63
C LEU A 75 -10.70 17.26 -0.33
N LYS A 76 -10.65 18.50 0.18
CA LYS A 76 -10.27 19.67 -0.63
C LYS A 76 -8.86 19.51 -1.21
N PHE A 77 -7.87 19.11 -0.40
CA PHE A 77 -6.50 18.89 -0.88
C PHE A 77 -6.42 17.74 -1.88
N GLU A 78 -7.13 16.65 -1.63
CA GLU A 78 -7.19 15.52 -2.55
C GLU A 78 -7.78 15.95 -3.90
N LEU A 79 -8.96 16.59 -3.92
CA LEU A 79 -9.59 17.06 -5.15
C LEU A 79 -8.71 18.09 -5.88
N ASP A 80 -8.03 18.94 -5.14
CA ASP A 80 -7.12 19.94 -5.71
C ASP A 80 -5.92 19.29 -6.42
N VAL A 81 -5.34 18.25 -5.81
CA VAL A 81 -4.26 17.44 -6.40
C VAL A 81 -4.77 16.65 -7.60
N LEU A 82 -5.86 15.90 -7.41
CA LEU A 82 -6.45 15.06 -8.45
C LEU A 82 -6.81 15.90 -9.68
N ASN A 83 -7.44 17.05 -9.52
CA ASN A 83 -7.84 17.90 -10.64
C ASN A 83 -6.65 18.55 -11.36
N SER A 84 -5.56 18.85 -10.64
CA SER A 84 -4.39 19.54 -11.20
C SER A 84 -3.41 18.60 -11.92
N ALA A 85 -3.34 17.32 -11.53
CA ALA A 85 -2.40 16.36 -12.11
C ALA A 85 -2.66 16.10 -13.61
N ASP A 86 -1.57 15.98 -14.39
CA ASP A 86 -1.61 15.54 -15.79
C ASP A 86 -1.92 14.04 -15.89
N ALA A 87 -1.38 13.25 -14.95
CA ALA A 87 -1.62 11.82 -14.85
C ALA A 87 -1.69 11.36 -13.39
N ILE A 88 -2.53 10.38 -13.12
CA ILE A 88 -2.74 9.79 -11.80
C ILE A 88 -2.51 8.29 -11.90
N LEU A 89 -1.58 7.77 -11.11
CA LEU A 89 -1.29 6.35 -11.01
C LEU A 89 -1.99 5.77 -9.78
N THR A 90 -2.61 4.62 -9.95
CA THR A 90 -3.20 3.82 -8.87
C THR A 90 -2.89 2.35 -9.08
N THR A 91 -2.92 1.58 -8.00
CA THR A 91 -2.68 0.14 -8.03
C THR A 91 -3.90 -0.66 -8.50
N VAL A 92 -3.73 -1.97 -8.59
CA VAL A 92 -4.75 -2.92 -9.02
C VAL A 92 -5.88 -3.02 -8.00
N GLY A 93 -7.01 -2.44 -8.37
CA GLY A 93 -8.31 -2.72 -7.78
C GLY A 93 -9.35 -1.94 -8.57
N ASN A 94 -10.34 -2.62 -9.17
CA ASN A 94 -11.46 -1.94 -9.82
C ASN A 94 -12.08 -0.91 -8.86
N ARG A 95 -12.12 -1.25 -7.57
CA ARG A 95 -12.54 -0.36 -6.47
C ARG A 95 -11.79 0.97 -6.43
N TYR A 96 -10.46 0.99 -6.45
CA TYR A 96 -9.70 2.23 -6.31
C TYR A 96 -9.84 3.11 -7.55
N LYS A 97 -9.83 2.50 -8.74
CA LYS A 97 -10.12 3.21 -9.98
C LYS A 97 -11.53 3.82 -9.93
N THR A 98 -12.54 3.10 -9.45
CA THR A 98 -13.90 3.63 -9.28
C THR A 98 -13.93 4.80 -8.30
N ILE A 99 -13.33 4.66 -7.11
CA ILE A 99 -13.24 5.74 -6.11
C ILE A 99 -12.65 7.02 -6.73
N LEU A 100 -11.57 6.90 -7.53
CA LEU A 100 -10.95 8.05 -8.17
C LEU A 100 -11.81 8.61 -9.32
N ARG A 101 -12.50 7.76 -10.09
CA ARG A 101 -13.41 8.19 -11.16
C ARG A 101 -14.57 9.00 -10.61
N ASP A 102 -15.14 8.60 -9.48
CA ASP A 102 -16.28 9.29 -8.86
C ASP A 102 -15.91 10.68 -8.33
N LYS A 103 -14.62 10.98 -8.18
CA LYS A 103 -14.09 12.27 -7.69
C LYS A 103 -13.65 13.21 -8.81
N LEU A 104 -13.62 12.76 -10.06
CA LEU A 104 -12.96 13.45 -11.16
C LEU A 104 -13.90 13.65 -12.35
N SER A 105 -13.94 14.88 -12.85
CA SER A 105 -14.66 15.19 -14.10
C SER A 105 -13.95 14.60 -15.33
N ASN A 106 -12.61 14.60 -15.33
CA ASN A 106 -11.81 13.97 -16.38
C ASN A 106 -11.13 12.71 -15.86
N THR A 107 -11.64 11.55 -16.27
CA THR A 107 -11.13 10.24 -15.83
C THR A 107 -10.05 9.65 -16.75
N ASN A 108 -9.78 10.29 -17.90
CA ASN A 108 -8.82 9.79 -18.90
C ASN A 108 -7.36 9.89 -18.41
N LYS A 109 -7.12 10.67 -17.36
CA LYS A 109 -5.81 10.79 -16.71
C LYS A 109 -5.53 9.73 -15.65
N ILE A 110 -6.43 8.77 -15.42
CA ILE A 110 -6.24 7.71 -14.41
C ILE A 110 -5.66 6.47 -15.09
N TYR A 111 -4.44 6.11 -14.69
CA TYR A 111 -3.70 4.95 -15.16
C TYR A 111 -3.54 3.92 -14.06
N LYS A 112 -3.64 2.64 -14.45
CA LYS A 112 -3.44 1.50 -13.55
C LYS A 112 -2.05 0.92 -13.78
N ILE A 113 -1.26 0.83 -12.72
CA ILE A 113 0.06 0.20 -12.76
C ILE A 113 0.15 -0.82 -11.62
N TYR A 114 0.61 -2.02 -11.94
CA TYR A 114 0.79 -3.10 -10.98
C TYR A 114 2.06 -2.86 -10.16
N ASN A 115 2.07 -3.27 -8.89
CA ASN A 115 3.32 -3.35 -8.15
C ASN A 115 4.24 -4.37 -8.85
N GLY A 116 5.52 -4.02 -8.99
CA GLY A 116 6.53 -4.95 -9.45
C GLY A 116 6.91 -5.97 -8.37
N TYR A 117 7.58 -7.03 -8.80
CA TYR A 117 8.26 -8.00 -7.94
C TYR A 117 9.64 -8.31 -8.55
N ASP A 118 10.57 -8.81 -7.73
CA ASP A 118 11.91 -9.17 -8.21
C ASP A 118 11.87 -10.56 -8.86
N LYS A 119 11.71 -10.59 -10.19
CA LYS A 119 11.67 -11.86 -10.94
C LYS A 119 12.96 -12.68 -10.74
N ILE A 120 14.12 -12.04 -10.62
CA ILE A 120 15.41 -12.75 -10.48
C ILE A 120 15.50 -13.47 -9.14
N ALA A 121 14.96 -12.87 -8.08
CA ALA A 121 14.86 -13.53 -6.78
C ALA A 121 13.94 -14.76 -6.84
N TYR A 122 12.77 -14.62 -7.46
CA TYR A 122 11.79 -15.71 -7.57
C TYR A 122 12.25 -16.86 -8.47
N ASP A 123 12.95 -16.55 -9.58
CA ASP A 123 13.45 -17.58 -10.50
C ASP A 123 14.52 -18.49 -9.86
N LYS A 124 15.15 -18.05 -8.76
CA LYS A 124 16.15 -18.83 -8.00
C LYS A 124 15.54 -19.75 -6.94
N VAL A 125 14.24 -19.63 -6.69
CA VAL A 125 13.57 -20.45 -5.66
C VAL A 125 13.37 -21.85 -6.20
N GLU A 126 14.00 -22.83 -5.55
CA GLU A 126 13.76 -24.24 -5.85
C GLU A 126 12.40 -24.68 -5.29
N GLU A 127 11.64 -25.40 -6.11
CA GLU A 127 10.38 -25.99 -5.65
C GLU A 127 10.67 -27.13 -4.68
N ILE A 128 10.31 -26.94 -3.41
CA ILE A 128 10.37 -27.98 -2.39
C ILE A 128 8.96 -28.53 -2.23
N LYS A 129 8.80 -29.85 -2.35
CA LYS A 129 7.55 -30.54 -2.02
C LYS A 129 7.61 -31.00 -0.56
N PRO A 130 6.92 -30.30 0.37
CA PRO A 130 6.89 -30.73 1.77
C PRO A 130 6.04 -31.99 1.93
N ASP A 131 6.39 -32.80 2.93
CA ASP A 131 5.61 -33.99 3.33
C ASP A 131 4.24 -33.63 3.92
N SER A 132 4.06 -32.38 4.34
CA SER A 132 2.85 -31.83 4.93
C SER A 132 2.28 -30.69 4.08
N TYR A 133 0.96 -30.50 4.14
CA TYR A 133 0.31 -29.37 3.48
C TYR A 133 0.56 -28.09 4.29
N ASN A 134 1.50 -27.26 3.83
CA ASN A 134 1.88 -26.03 4.51
C ASN A 134 1.10 -24.83 3.96
N ILE A 135 0.28 -24.20 4.79
CA ILE A 135 -0.36 -22.92 4.50
C ILE A 135 0.54 -21.82 5.06
N VAL A 136 0.92 -20.84 4.25
CA VAL A 136 1.79 -19.74 4.69
C VAL A 136 1.02 -18.42 4.66
N PHE A 137 1.03 -17.70 5.78
CA PHE A 137 0.63 -16.30 5.83
C PHE A 137 1.88 -15.42 5.88
N THR A 138 2.02 -14.53 4.90
CA THR A 138 3.10 -13.54 4.84
C THR A 138 2.57 -12.13 5.13
N GLY A 139 3.30 -11.35 5.93
CA GLY A 139 3.01 -9.94 6.17
C GLY A 139 2.55 -9.59 7.58
N ILE A 140 1.63 -8.62 7.71
CA ILE A 140 1.19 -8.09 8.99
C ILE A 140 -0.22 -8.61 9.30
N LEU A 141 -0.38 -9.28 10.44
CA LEU A 141 -1.68 -9.70 10.93
C LEU A 141 -1.93 -9.14 12.32
N SER A 142 -3.00 -8.37 12.43
CA SER A 142 -3.40 -7.67 13.65
C SER A 142 -4.89 -7.82 13.88
N LYS A 143 -5.36 -7.35 15.04
CA LYS A 143 -6.78 -7.39 15.43
C LYS A 143 -7.73 -6.70 14.45
N ASN A 144 -7.22 -5.84 13.57
CA ASN A 144 -7.99 -5.15 12.54
C ASN A 144 -8.26 -6.01 11.29
N HIS A 145 -7.67 -7.20 11.21
CA HIS A 145 -7.86 -8.13 10.09
C HIS A 145 -8.88 -9.20 10.45
N ASN A 146 -9.62 -9.68 9.45
CA ASN A 146 -10.60 -10.75 9.63
C ASN A 146 -9.94 -12.13 9.54
N TYR A 147 -9.33 -12.58 10.64
CA TYR A 147 -8.75 -13.93 10.75
C TYR A 147 -9.71 -14.95 11.39
N GLN A 148 -10.87 -14.51 11.91
CA GLN A 148 -11.84 -15.37 12.60
C GLN A 148 -12.42 -16.42 11.66
N LEU A 149 -12.78 -16.03 10.44
CA LEU A 149 -13.29 -16.97 9.44
C LEU A 149 -12.31 -18.12 9.17
N PHE A 150 -11.01 -17.84 9.14
CA PHE A 150 -10.01 -18.88 8.92
C PHE A 150 -9.88 -19.81 10.12
N LEU A 151 -9.96 -19.29 11.35
CA LEU A 151 -10.00 -20.13 12.58
C LEU A 151 -11.23 -21.05 12.63
N GLU A 152 -12.39 -20.57 12.17
CA GLU A 152 -13.62 -21.36 12.08
C GLU A 152 -13.43 -22.52 11.08
N VAL A 153 -12.88 -22.23 9.90
CA VAL A 153 -12.57 -23.26 8.90
C VAL A 153 -11.60 -24.31 9.44
N LEU A 154 -10.54 -23.90 10.14
CA LEU A 154 -9.59 -24.85 10.74
C LEU A 154 -10.26 -25.75 11.79
N SER A 155 -11.21 -25.20 12.56
CA SER A 155 -11.96 -26.00 13.55
C SER A 155 -12.84 -27.04 12.86
N LEU A 156 -13.57 -26.65 11.81
CA LEU A 156 -14.41 -27.58 11.03
C LEU A 156 -13.59 -28.69 10.36
N LEU A 157 -12.40 -28.38 9.85
CA LEU A 157 -11.52 -29.36 9.22
C LEU A 157 -11.00 -30.38 10.24
N LYS A 158 -10.62 -29.92 11.44
CA LYS A 158 -10.15 -30.78 12.53
C LYS A 158 -11.24 -31.76 13.00
N ASP A 159 -12.49 -31.32 13.07
CA ASP A 159 -13.62 -32.18 13.48
C ASP A 159 -13.94 -33.22 12.39
N LYS A 160 -13.80 -32.85 11.11
CA LYS A 160 -14.12 -33.72 9.97
C LYS A 160 -13.01 -34.72 9.64
N TYR A 161 -11.74 -34.37 9.87
CA TYR A 161 -10.59 -35.18 9.49
C TYR A 161 -9.60 -35.27 10.65
N LYS A 162 -9.37 -36.49 11.15
CA LYS A 162 -8.52 -36.74 12.32
C LYS A 162 -7.02 -36.70 12.00
N ASP A 163 -6.63 -37.06 10.79
CA ASP A 163 -5.22 -37.26 10.40
C ASP A 163 -4.75 -36.28 9.31
N LEU A 164 -5.21 -35.03 9.39
CA LEU A 164 -4.89 -34.03 8.38
C LEU A 164 -3.47 -33.49 8.61
N ASN A 165 -2.52 -33.93 7.78
CA ASN A 165 -1.12 -33.50 7.84
C ASN A 165 -0.96 -32.06 7.30
N MET A 166 -1.32 -31.08 8.12
CA MET A 166 -1.33 -29.67 7.76
C MET A 166 -0.59 -28.80 8.77
N ILE A 167 0.22 -27.90 8.26
CA ILE A 167 0.98 -26.92 9.05
C ILE A 167 0.54 -25.53 8.63
N PHE A 168 0.48 -24.60 9.58
CA PHE A 168 0.31 -23.19 9.30
C PHE A 168 1.58 -22.42 9.67
N THR A 169 2.13 -21.68 8.72
CA THR A 169 3.36 -20.90 8.90
C THR A 169 3.07 -19.40 8.87
N PHE A 170 3.48 -18.69 9.92
CA PHE A 170 3.54 -17.23 9.92
C PHE A 170 4.93 -16.75 9.50
N ALA A 171 4.98 -15.86 8.51
CA ALA A 171 6.18 -15.12 8.11
C ALA A 171 5.86 -13.62 8.09
N GLY A 172 6.02 -12.97 9.25
CA GLY A 172 5.90 -11.53 9.39
C GLY A 172 5.55 -11.07 10.80
N LYS A 173 4.88 -9.93 10.89
CA LYS A 173 4.53 -9.28 12.17
C LYS A 173 3.09 -9.63 12.55
N ILE A 174 2.95 -10.61 13.43
CA ILE A 174 1.66 -11.12 13.88
C ILE A 174 1.42 -10.77 15.36
N ASP A 175 0.21 -10.31 15.69
CA ASP A 175 -0.19 -10.06 17.08
C ASP A 175 -0.11 -11.35 17.93
N LYS A 176 0.47 -11.25 19.14
CA LYS A 176 0.70 -12.41 20.02
C LYS A 176 -0.59 -13.17 20.35
N LYS A 177 -1.72 -12.47 20.54
CA LYS A 177 -3.00 -13.15 20.82
C LYS A 177 -3.46 -13.97 19.62
N ILE A 178 -3.22 -13.47 18.40
CA ILE A 178 -3.57 -14.19 17.17
C ILE A 178 -2.72 -15.45 17.04
N LYS A 179 -1.41 -15.37 17.28
CA LYS A 179 -0.52 -16.55 17.28
C LYS A 179 -1.04 -17.65 18.20
N ASN A 180 -1.39 -17.29 19.44
CA ASN A 180 -1.93 -18.23 20.42
C ASN A 180 -3.22 -18.91 19.92
N LEU A 181 -4.17 -18.13 19.39
CA LEU A 181 -5.44 -18.68 18.86
C LEU A 181 -5.21 -19.70 17.75
N PHE A 182 -4.25 -19.47 16.85
CA PHE A 182 -3.95 -20.42 15.78
C PHE A 182 -3.21 -21.67 16.30
N SER A 183 -2.28 -21.52 17.25
CA SER A 183 -1.55 -22.67 17.82
C SER A 183 -2.43 -23.69 18.55
N GLU A 184 -3.61 -23.28 19.03
CA GLU A 184 -4.60 -24.19 19.64
C GLU A 184 -5.36 -25.04 18.60
N LYS A 185 -5.37 -24.59 17.33
CA LYS A 185 -6.19 -25.18 16.26
C LYS A 185 -5.37 -26.02 15.29
N ILE A 186 -4.13 -25.64 15.03
CA ILE A 186 -3.25 -26.25 14.03
C ILE A 186 -1.80 -26.20 14.49
N GLN A 187 -0.98 -27.14 14.00
CA GLN A 187 0.47 -27.04 14.14
C GLN A 187 0.96 -25.74 13.51
N LEU A 188 1.56 -24.88 14.34
CA LEU A 188 1.96 -23.53 13.94
C LEU A 188 3.49 -23.40 13.94
N ILE A 189 4.03 -22.90 12.84
CA ILE A 189 5.42 -22.42 12.73
C ILE A 189 5.37 -20.89 12.66
N ASP A 190 6.15 -20.21 13.50
CA ASP A 190 6.24 -18.75 13.51
C ASP A 190 7.67 -18.31 13.24
N ASN A 191 7.93 -17.91 11.99
CA ASN A 191 9.23 -17.42 11.55
C ASN A 191 9.46 -15.95 11.96
N GLY A 192 8.46 -15.28 12.54
CA GLY A 192 8.54 -13.87 12.86
C GLY A 192 8.81 -13.01 11.61
N TYR A 193 9.47 -11.87 11.80
CA TYR A 193 9.84 -11.00 10.69
C TYR A 193 10.98 -11.62 9.87
N VAL A 194 10.69 -11.94 8.61
CA VAL A 194 11.69 -12.46 7.65
C VAL A 194 12.22 -11.31 6.81
N THR A 195 13.54 -11.16 6.74
CA THR A 195 14.22 -10.15 5.93
C THR A 195 14.06 -10.45 4.44
N HIS A 196 14.12 -9.44 3.58
CA HIS A 196 13.92 -9.60 2.13
C HIS A 196 14.87 -10.64 1.50
N GLU A 197 16.10 -10.78 1.99
CA GLU A 197 17.06 -11.78 1.49
C GLU A 197 16.69 -13.23 1.84
N LYS A 198 15.80 -13.43 2.82
CA LYS A 198 15.34 -14.73 3.32
C LYS A 198 13.88 -15.00 2.98
N GLN A 199 13.21 -14.07 2.28
CA GLN A 199 11.82 -14.19 1.82
C GLN A 199 11.74 -14.98 0.52
#